data_AF-A0A2M7DK03-F1
#
_entry.id   AF-A0A2M7DK03-F1
#
_cell.length_a   1.000
_cell.length_b   1.000
_cell.length_c   1.000
_cell.angle_alpha   90.00
_cell.angle_beta   90.00
_cell.angle_gamma   90.00
#
_symmetry.space_group_name_H-M   'P 1'
#
loop_
_entity.id
_entity.type
_entity.pdbx_description
1 polymer ?
#
loop_
_entity_poly.entity_id
_entity_poly.type
_entity_poly.pdbx_seq_one_letter_code
_entity_poly.pdbx_strand_id
1 'polypeptide(L)'
;NTEYQYLIFDVSWKLKNETNNKTMGIIENSFKRELGKNTGKMVSNMIFGDKHSTPYRRVHSAPPPPPRPSKIQLEHEANLARIEAEKEIQRKMLQEQNKQHKAELELQERIYKEQQETEQEQFLEKYIIELQSSIREALDFNTDAPTLQQVNYLISVLETKKWANKLDFGSKSLEKNKNRLENELSDIYLMKLNECLEILSDDLSDIKRKYYFDTLQKFEKRKSEGLYGVIGANVGLLAKKAFNLIRGIKKTKEIEENHETNSEASASIPESSIFFDLNENNRISDNLAKIWSKYSNSVDKEIINRKPIFSADGVKDSLLFVGINPSYEPSDDEIFLKSNDEKSLLYGSLYQRDDAPDYFKSLEAFSERVERGYTHTNLLYARENDRDFLLRTNSDFIREQLELTYDTIEKIKPVAIFFFGAICRNLIFGADRWVNPKTEIDGRFILNGTEIPVFFTEDIAFLNESDKDKLLDKVRLAL
;
A
#
# COMPACT_ATOMS: atom_id res chain seq x y z
N ASN A 1 -23.64 34.11 -9.34
CA ASN A 1 -22.31 33.83 -8.75
C ASN A 1 -21.50 32.90 -9.67
N THR A 2 -21.40 33.26 -10.95
CA THR A 2 -20.90 32.34 -12.01
C THR A 2 -19.96 33.06 -12.99
N GLU A 3 -19.41 34.22 -12.60
CA GLU A 3 -18.49 35.00 -13.45
C GLU A 3 -17.04 35.07 -12.92
N TYR A 4 -16.73 34.44 -11.78
CA TYR A 4 -15.39 34.49 -11.19
C TYR A 4 -14.51 33.25 -11.43
N GLN A 5 -15.01 32.21 -12.12
CA GLN A 5 -14.21 31.01 -12.42
C GLN A 5 -13.59 30.96 -13.82
N TYR A 6 -14.00 31.84 -14.74
CA TYR A 6 -13.44 31.85 -16.11
C TYR A 6 -12.20 32.75 -16.28
N LEU A 7 -11.89 33.62 -15.33
CA LEU A 7 -10.73 34.52 -15.43
C LEU A 7 -9.41 33.95 -14.87
N ILE A 8 -9.45 32.85 -14.13
CA ILE A 8 -8.25 32.24 -13.54
C ILE A 8 -7.64 31.16 -14.46
N PHE A 9 -8.45 30.54 -15.33
CA PHE A 9 -7.96 29.55 -16.30
C PHE A 9 -7.26 30.18 -17.51
N ASP A 10 -7.62 31.40 -17.93
CA ASP A 10 -7.08 32.01 -19.15
C ASP A 10 -5.72 32.72 -18.94
N VAL A 11 -5.41 33.13 -17.69
CA VAL A 11 -4.12 33.75 -17.36
C VAL A 11 -3.01 32.71 -17.13
N SER A 12 -3.37 31.51 -16.66
CA SER A 12 -2.40 30.42 -16.40
C SER A 12 -1.97 29.69 -17.69
N TRP A 13 -2.83 29.65 -18.72
CA TRP A 13 -2.50 29.03 -20.00
C TRP A 13 -1.59 29.92 -20.89
N LYS A 14 -1.72 31.25 -20.81
CA LYS A 14 -0.88 32.19 -21.57
C LYS A 14 0.55 32.34 -21.04
N LEU A 15 0.79 32.19 -19.72
CA LEU A 15 2.13 32.29 -19.13
C LEU A 15 2.99 31.03 -19.35
N LYS A 16 2.38 29.88 -19.70
CA LYS A 16 3.09 28.61 -19.94
C LYS A 16 3.54 28.42 -21.39
N ASN A 17 3.01 29.22 -22.33
CA ASN A 17 3.35 29.13 -23.76
C ASN A 17 4.34 30.21 -24.26
N GLU A 18 4.59 31.29 -23.51
CA GLU A 18 5.59 32.30 -23.89
C GLU A 18 7.02 31.97 -23.44
N THR A 19 7.19 31.09 -22.44
CA THR A 19 8.51 30.67 -21.94
C THR A 19 9.13 29.52 -22.74
N ASN A 20 8.34 28.73 -23.47
CA ASN A 20 8.85 27.62 -24.29
C ASN A 20 9.32 28.02 -25.70
N ASN A 21 8.90 29.19 -26.21
CA ASN A 21 9.30 29.64 -27.56
C ASN A 21 10.58 30.49 -27.58
N LYS A 22 11.04 31.03 -26.44
CA LYS A 22 12.27 31.85 -26.37
C LYS A 22 13.55 31.03 -26.16
N THR A 23 13.46 29.85 -25.56
CA THR A 23 14.60 28.96 -25.28
C THR A 23 14.94 28.03 -26.45
N MET A 24 13.96 27.60 -27.26
CA MET A 24 14.24 26.83 -28.48
C MET A 24 14.92 27.66 -29.59
N GLY A 25 14.59 28.95 -29.72
CA GLY A 25 15.19 29.82 -30.74
C GLY A 25 16.66 30.18 -30.50
N ILE A 26 17.18 30.04 -29.28
CA ILE A 26 18.60 30.34 -28.97
C ILE A 26 19.48 29.10 -29.17
N ILE A 27 18.93 27.90 -28.96
CA ILE A 27 19.66 26.63 -29.11
C ILE A 27 19.77 26.23 -30.59
N GLU A 28 18.70 26.37 -31.40
CA GLU A 28 18.77 26.10 -32.84
C GLU A 28 19.65 27.11 -33.61
N ASN A 29 19.65 28.38 -33.19
CA ASN A 29 20.49 29.40 -33.82
C ASN A 29 21.97 29.28 -33.45
N SER A 30 22.30 28.69 -32.28
CA SER A 30 23.67 28.35 -31.91
C SER A 30 24.21 27.18 -32.75
N PHE A 31 23.41 26.13 -32.91
CA PHE A 31 23.79 24.93 -33.67
C PHE A 31 23.94 25.21 -35.19
N LYS A 32 23.04 26.01 -35.78
CA LYS A 32 23.16 26.43 -37.20
C LYS A 32 24.36 27.34 -37.45
N ARG A 33 24.79 28.14 -36.47
CA ARG A 33 25.97 29.03 -36.60
C ARG A 33 27.30 28.28 -36.50
N GLU A 34 27.37 27.19 -35.74
CA GLU A 34 28.57 26.35 -35.66
C GLU A 34 28.71 25.39 -36.85
N LEU A 35 27.60 24.82 -37.34
CA LEU A 35 27.63 23.98 -38.55
C LEU A 35 28.00 24.79 -39.81
N GLY A 36 27.59 26.06 -39.91
CA GLY A 36 27.99 26.94 -41.02
C GLY A 36 29.47 27.37 -40.99
N LYS A 37 30.05 27.62 -39.82
CA LYS A 37 31.45 28.08 -39.67
C LYS A 37 32.47 26.97 -39.93
N ASN A 38 32.17 25.74 -39.51
CA ASN A 38 33.10 24.63 -39.63
C ASN A 38 33.05 23.98 -41.03
N THR A 39 31.91 24.02 -41.70
CA THR A 39 31.78 23.57 -43.09
C THR A 39 32.49 24.53 -44.06
N GLY A 40 32.45 25.85 -43.81
CA GLY A 40 33.15 26.85 -44.63
C GLY A 40 34.68 26.76 -44.55
N LYS A 41 35.26 26.44 -43.38
CA LYS A 41 36.71 26.22 -43.24
C LYS A 41 37.18 24.96 -43.95
N MET A 42 36.35 23.91 -43.97
CA MET A 42 36.70 22.65 -44.61
C MET A 42 36.63 22.74 -46.14
N VAL A 43 35.66 23.49 -46.68
CA VAL A 43 35.55 23.77 -48.12
C VAL A 43 36.63 24.76 -48.60
N SER A 44 37.02 25.75 -47.78
CA SER A 44 38.08 26.72 -48.12
C SER A 44 39.46 26.07 -48.25
N ASN A 45 39.81 25.12 -47.37
CA ASN A 45 41.09 24.40 -47.44
C ASN A 45 41.14 23.36 -48.58
N MET A 46 39.98 22.93 -49.07
CA MET A 46 39.88 21.96 -50.16
C MET A 46 39.89 22.62 -51.54
N ILE A 47 39.50 23.90 -51.64
CA ILE A 47 39.47 24.68 -52.89
C ILE A 47 40.73 25.54 -53.08
N PHE A 48 41.30 26.12 -52.02
CA PHE A 48 42.53 26.92 -52.09
C PHE A 48 43.71 26.14 -51.51
N GLY A 49 44.23 25.22 -52.30
CA GLY A 49 45.53 24.61 -52.03
C GLY A 49 46.64 25.66 -52.03
N ASP A 50 47.56 25.55 -51.07
CA ASP A 50 48.75 26.38 -50.93
C ASP A 50 49.53 26.47 -52.26
N LYS A 51 49.27 27.55 -53.00
CA LYS A 51 50.03 27.97 -54.19
C LYS A 51 50.37 29.45 -54.07
N HIS A 52 51.29 29.77 -53.16
CA HIS A 52 52.13 30.95 -53.32
C HIS A 52 53.60 30.59 -53.12
N SER A 53 54.31 30.69 -54.25
CA SER A 53 55.74 30.48 -54.44
C SER A 53 56.57 31.54 -53.69
N THR A 54 57.71 31.08 -53.19
CA THR A 54 58.80 31.75 -52.44
C THR A 54 59.30 33.10 -52.96
N PRO A 55 60.07 33.84 -52.14
CA PRO A 55 61.40 34.27 -52.54
C PRO A 55 62.51 33.59 -51.71
N TYR A 56 63.53 33.16 -52.43
CA TYR A 56 64.71 32.42 -52.00
C TYR A 56 65.57 33.21 -50.99
N ARG A 57 65.93 32.60 -49.85
CA ARG A 57 67.06 33.04 -49.01
C ARG A 57 68.00 31.86 -48.77
N ARG A 58 69.20 31.91 -49.35
CA ARG A 58 70.26 30.94 -49.08
C ARG A 58 70.82 31.18 -47.68
N VAL A 59 70.74 30.18 -46.80
CA VAL A 59 71.54 30.11 -45.57
C VAL A 59 71.99 28.66 -45.38
N HIS A 60 73.23 28.53 -44.93
CA HIS A 60 74.06 27.32 -44.91
C HIS A 60 73.45 26.12 -44.15
N SER A 61 73.62 24.94 -44.75
CA SER A 61 73.69 23.60 -44.15
C SER A 61 72.98 23.41 -42.80
N ALA A 62 71.66 23.22 -42.85
CA ALA A 62 70.91 22.58 -41.79
C ALA A 62 71.01 21.05 -41.90
N PRO A 63 71.04 20.29 -40.79
CA PRO A 63 71.00 18.83 -40.81
C PRO A 63 69.76 18.32 -41.55
N PRO A 64 69.83 17.13 -42.18
CA PRO A 64 68.76 16.61 -43.01
C PRO A 64 67.44 16.60 -42.22
N PRO A 65 66.33 17.10 -42.82
CA PRO A 65 65.04 17.10 -42.14
C PRO A 65 64.67 15.66 -41.77
N PRO A 66 63.99 15.45 -40.62
CA PRO A 66 63.55 14.12 -40.23
C PRO A 66 62.73 13.47 -41.35
N PRO A 67 62.84 12.14 -41.53
CA PRO A 67 62.14 11.45 -42.60
C PRO A 67 60.65 11.77 -42.52
N ARG A 68 60.09 12.26 -43.63
CA ARG A 68 58.65 12.55 -43.71
C ARG A 68 57.91 11.24 -43.42
N PRO A 69 56.93 11.24 -42.48
CA PRO A 69 56.18 10.03 -42.18
C PRO A 69 55.56 9.50 -43.47
N SER A 70 55.65 8.19 -43.65
CA SER A 70 55.08 7.55 -44.83
C SER A 70 53.57 7.82 -44.87
N LYS A 71 52.99 7.89 -46.07
CA LYS A 71 51.54 8.13 -46.24
C LYS A 71 50.69 7.14 -45.42
N ILE A 72 51.17 5.92 -45.26
CA ILE A 72 50.57 4.84 -44.46
C ILE A 72 50.57 5.19 -42.95
N GLN A 73 51.64 5.80 -42.43
CA GLN A 73 51.71 6.23 -41.03
C GLN A 73 50.74 7.37 -40.75
N LEU A 74 50.62 8.34 -41.65
CA LEU A 74 49.66 9.45 -41.53
C LEU A 74 48.21 8.97 -41.59
N GLU A 75 47.90 8.01 -42.47
CA GLU A 75 46.56 7.40 -42.55
C GLU A 75 46.23 6.57 -41.30
N HIS A 76 47.21 5.87 -40.74
CA HIS A 76 47.01 5.11 -39.50
C HIS A 76 46.75 6.03 -38.30
N GLU A 77 47.52 7.11 -38.16
CA GLU A 77 47.34 8.12 -37.11
C GLU A 77 45.98 8.82 -37.23
N ALA A 78 45.57 9.19 -38.45
CA ALA A 78 44.25 9.78 -38.69
C ALA A 78 43.10 8.82 -38.36
N ASN A 79 43.26 7.52 -38.64
CA ASN A 79 42.27 6.50 -38.28
C ASN A 79 42.18 6.29 -36.75
N LEU A 80 43.31 6.28 -36.05
CA LEU A 80 43.31 6.19 -34.59
C LEU A 80 42.62 7.39 -33.93
N ALA A 81 42.90 8.61 -34.42
CA ALA A 81 42.24 9.82 -33.94
C ALA A 81 40.71 9.80 -34.18
N ARG A 82 40.25 9.25 -35.32
CA ARG A 82 38.81 9.07 -35.59
C ARG A 82 38.17 8.08 -34.63
N ILE A 83 38.81 6.93 -34.39
CA ILE A 83 38.33 5.91 -33.46
C ILE A 83 38.22 6.48 -32.03
N GLU A 84 39.19 7.28 -31.61
CA GLU A 84 39.20 7.91 -30.29
C GLU A 84 38.10 8.97 -30.15
N ALA A 85 37.92 9.83 -31.15
CA ALA A 85 36.84 10.81 -31.18
C ALA A 85 35.45 10.15 -31.16
N GLU A 86 35.27 9.04 -31.88
CA GLU A 86 34.01 8.29 -31.88
C GLU A 86 33.71 7.65 -30.51
N LYS A 87 34.73 7.07 -29.85
CA LYS A 87 34.61 6.55 -28.49
C LYS A 87 34.25 7.65 -27.48
N GLU A 88 34.80 8.85 -27.62
CA GLU A 88 34.48 9.97 -26.74
C GLU A 88 33.03 10.44 -26.92
N ILE A 89 32.57 10.52 -28.17
CA ILE A 89 31.17 10.87 -28.49
C ILE A 89 30.22 9.80 -27.93
N GLN A 90 30.53 8.52 -28.09
CA GLN A 90 29.73 7.42 -27.52
C GLN A 90 29.64 7.49 -25.99
N ARG A 91 30.76 7.79 -25.30
CA ARG A 91 30.76 7.96 -23.84
C ARG A 91 29.89 9.14 -23.40
N LYS A 92 29.96 10.28 -24.08
CA LYS A 92 29.13 11.45 -23.77
C LYS A 92 27.64 11.16 -23.99
N MET A 93 27.29 10.48 -25.08
CA MET A 93 25.90 10.07 -25.32
C MET A 93 25.38 9.12 -24.23
N LEU A 94 26.18 8.14 -23.83
CA LEU A 94 25.81 7.20 -22.77
C LEU A 94 25.65 7.90 -21.40
N GLN A 95 26.54 8.84 -21.07
CA GLN A 95 26.43 9.63 -19.84
C GLN A 95 25.15 10.49 -19.82
N GLU A 96 24.81 11.11 -20.95
CA GLU A 96 23.60 11.93 -21.05
C GLU A 96 22.33 11.05 -20.97
N GLN A 97 22.33 9.88 -21.62
CA GLN A 97 21.23 8.91 -21.50
C GLN A 97 21.04 8.44 -20.06
N ASN A 98 22.13 8.09 -19.36
CA ASN A 98 22.06 7.68 -17.95
C ASN A 98 21.54 8.80 -17.05
N LYS A 99 21.91 10.05 -17.34
CA LYS A 99 21.43 11.23 -16.59
C LYS A 99 19.95 11.48 -16.83
N GLN A 100 19.49 11.36 -18.07
CA GLN A 100 18.06 11.48 -18.42
C GLN A 100 17.24 10.38 -17.77
N HIS A 101 17.70 9.13 -17.84
CA HIS A 101 17.03 8.00 -17.22
C HIS A 101 16.94 8.14 -15.69
N LYS A 102 18.02 8.62 -15.05
CA LYS A 102 17.99 8.90 -13.60
C LYS A 102 16.97 9.99 -13.25
N ALA A 103 16.92 11.08 -14.02
CA ALA A 103 15.97 12.16 -13.78
C ALA A 103 14.51 11.73 -14.00
N GLU A 104 14.27 10.81 -14.95
CA GLU A 104 12.96 10.20 -15.20
C GLU A 104 12.51 9.33 -14.03
N LEU A 105 13.39 8.48 -13.48
CA LEU A 105 13.11 7.68 -12.29
C LEU A 105 12.78 8.56 -11.06
N GLU A 106 13.57 9.61 -10.81
CA GLU A 106 13.30 10.57 -9.71
C GLU A 106 11.99 11.35 -9.89
N LEU A 107 11.52 11.52 -11.13
CA LEU A 107 10.22 12.12 -11.41
C LEU A 107 9.08 11.14 -11.16
N GLN A 108 9.24 9.89 -11.59
CA GLN A 108 8.26 8.83 -11.33
C GLN A 108 8.07 8.58 -9.83
N GLU A 109 9.16 8.53 -9.05
CA GLU A 109 9.09 8.40 -7.59
C GLU A 109 8.33 9.55 -6.93
N ARG A 110 8.52 10.79 -7.41
CA ARG A 110 7.80 11.97 -6.92
C ARG A 110 6.31 11.91 -7.23
N ILE A 111 5.96 11.58 -8.46
CA ILE A 111 4.55 11.44 -8.88
C ILE A 111 3.86 10.35 -8.06
N TYR A 112 4.53 9.21 -7.89
CA TYR A 112 4.00 8.10 -7.10
C TYR A 112 3.75 8.51 -5.64
N LYS A 113 4.69 9.22 -5.02
CA LYS A 113 4.53 9.71 -3.65
C LYS A 113 3.38 10.73 -3.52
N GLU A 114 3.26 11.64 -4.47
CA GLU A 114 2.18 12.65 -4.49
C GLU A 114 0.80 11.99 -4.69
N GLN A 115 0.72 10.95 -5.52
CA GLN A 115 -0.49 10.13 -5.69
C GLN A 115 -0.88 9.46 -4.38
N GLN A 116 0.06 8.80 -3.70
CA GLN A 116 -0.22 8.17 -2.40
C GLN A 116 -0.69 9.17 -1.34
N GLU A 117 -0.05 10.35 -1.27
CA GLU A 117 -0.47 11.39 -0.32
C GLU A 117 -1.89 11.91 -0.64
N THR A 118 -2.23 12.06 -1.92
CA THR A 118 -3.56 12.50 -2.35
C THR A 118 -4.63 11.46 -2.04
N GLU A 119 -4.36 10.18 -2.29
CA GLU A 119 -5.27 9.07 -1.98
C GLU A 119 -5.53 8.96 -0.47
N GLN A 120 -4.47 9.09 0.34
CA GLN A 120 -4.61 9.11 1.80
C GLN A 120 -5.48 10.29 2.29
N GLU A 121 -5.30 11.47 1.72
CA GLU A 121 -6.11 12.64 2.08
C GLU A 121 -7.58 12.46 1.68
N GLN A 122 -7.86 11.95 0.48
CA GLN A 122 -9.24 11.64 0.04
C GLN A 122 -9.90 10.57 0.91
N PHE A 123 -9.16 9.53 1.29
CA PHE A 123 -9.65 8.50 2.21
C PHE A 123 -10.02 9.09 3.57
N LEU A 124 -9.15 9.94 4.14
CA LEU A 124 -9.41 10.59 5.43
C LEU A 124 -10.62 11.52 5.37
N GLU A 125 -10.79 12.28 4.29
CA GLU A 125 -11.97 13.13 4.10
C GLU A 125 -13.26 12.33 4.06
N LYS A 126 -13.28 11.23 3.29
CA LYS A 126 -14.44 10.34 3.21
C LYS A 126 -14.78 9.74 4.57
N TYR A 127 -13.78 9.24 5.28
CA TYR A 127 -13.97 8.64 6.60
C TYR A 127 -14.45 9.67 7.65
N ILE A 128 -13.98 10.92 7.58
CA ILE A 128 -14.49 12.01 8.42
C ILE A 128 -15.98 12.26 8.17
N ILE A 129 -16.43 12.23 6.92
CA ILE A 129 -17.85 12.39 6.57
C ILE A 129 -18.69 11.24 7.16
N GLU A 130 -18.20 10.01 7.08
CA GLU A 130 -18.85 8.82 7.66
C GLU A 130 -18.93 8.90 9.19
N LEU A 131 -17.86 9.34 9.86
CA LEU A 131 -17.88 9.59 11.30
C LEU A 131 -18.91 10.66 11.70
N GLN A 132 -19.01 11.74 10.92
CA GLN A 132 -20.03 12.77 11.14
C GLN A 132 -21.47 12.27 10.94
N SER A 133 -21.68 11.29 10.05
CA SER A 133 -22.98 10.61 9.93
C SER A 133 -23.25 9.73 11.14
N SER A 134 -22.27 8.91 11.53
CA SER A 134 -22.36 8.02 12.71
C SER A 134 -22.66 8.80 13.99
N ILE A 135 -22.07 9.99 14.17
CA ILE A 135 -22.35 10.87 15.31
C ILE A 135 -23.81 11.32 15.33
N ARG A 136 -24.37 11.69 14.17
CA ARG A 136 -25.78 12.11 14.09
C ARG A 136 -26.71 10.95 14.47
N GLU A 137 -26.46 9.77 13.92
CA GLU A 137 -27.23 8.56 14.23
C GLU A 137 -27.12 8.17 15.72
N ALA A 138 -25.93 8.29 16.32
CA ALA A 138 -25.73 8.00 17.74
C ALA A 138 -26.44 9.00 18.67
N LEU A 139 -26.56 10.26 18.27
CA LEU A 139 -27.31 11.28 19.03
C LEU A 139 -28.82 10.97 19.04
N ASP A 140 -29.35 10.50 17.90
CA ASP A 140 -30.76 10.14 17.72
C ASP A 140 -31.13 8.78 18.37
N PHE A 141 -30.15 8.07 18.95
CA PHE A 141 -30.39 6.81 19.64
C PHE A 141 -31.37 6.99 20.82
N ASN A 142 -32.53 6.35 20.74
CA ASN A 142 -33.59 6.45 21.75
C ASN A 142 -33.25 5.63 23.01
N THR A 143 -33.21 6.32 24.15
CA THR A 143 -32.93 5.74 25.46
C THR A 143 -34.14 5.74 26.40
N ASP A 144 -35.31 6.25 25.99
CA ASP A 144 -36.49 6.42 26.86
C ASP A 144 -37.13 5.09 27.32
N ALA A 145 -37.01 4.04 26.50
CA ALA A 145 -37.49 2.69 26.79
C ALA A 145 -36.46 1.65 26.30
N PRO A 146 -35.30 1.55 26.99
CA PRO A 146 -34.17 0.77 26.49
C PRO A 146 -34.40 -0.72 26.69
N THR A 147 -33.87 -1.52 25.78
CA THR A 147 -33.91 -2.99 25.81
C THR A 147 -32.51 -3.55 26.08
N LEU A 148 -32.45 -4.78 26.59
CA LEU A 148 -31.18 -5.50 26.75
C LEU A 148 -30.42 -5.68 25.42
N GLN A 149 -31.12 -5.78 24.30
CA GLN A 149 -30.50 -5.85 22.98
C GLN A 149 -29.79 -4.54 22.62
N GLN A 150 -30.41 -3.40 22.93
CA GLN A 150 -29.79 -2.08 22.73
C GLN A 150 -28.55 -1.88 23.61
N VAL A 151 -28.59 -2.34 24.87
CA VAL A 151 -27.41 -2.33 25.76
C VAL A 151 -26.26 -3.16 25.18
N ASN A 152 -26.55 -4.39 24.74
CA ASN A 152 -25.53 -5.26 24.13
C ASN A 152 -24.99 -4.69 22.82
N TYR A 153 -25.84 -4.05 22.01
CA TYR A 153 -25.42 -3.35 20.81
C TYR A 153 -24.43 -2.22 21.14
N LEU A 154 -24.76 -1.34 22.09
CA LEU A 154 -23.88 -0.25 22.50
C LEU A 154 -22.52 -0.76 23.03
N ILE A 155 -22.53 -1.84 23.82
CA ILE A 155 -21.29 -2.49 24.28
C ILE A 155 -20.50 -3.02 23.08
N SER A 156 -21.14 -3.72 22.14
CA SER A 156 -20.45 -4.26 20.97
C SER A 156 -19.81 -3.15 20.13
N VAL A 157 -20.47 -2.00 19.94
CA VAL A 157 -19.90 -0.85 19.23
C VAL A 157 -18.68 -0.28 19.96
N LEU A 158 -18.74 -0.18 21.29
CA LEU A 158 -17.63 0.29 22.12
C LEU A 158 -16.45 -0.70 22.15
N GLU A 159 -16.69 -2.00 21.99
CA GLU A 159 -15.65 -3.02 21.91
C GLU A 159 -15.03 -3.16 20.51
N THR A 160 -15.82 -2.97 19.45
CA THR A 160 -15.40 -3.30 18.08
C THR A 160 -14.73 -2.14 17.36
N LYS A 161 -15.11 -0.89 17.66
CA LYS A 161 -14.50 0.26 16.99
C LYS A 161 -13.10 0.55 17.52
N LYS A 162 -12.18 0.85 16.61
CA LYS A 162 -10.83 1.32 16.91
C LYS A 162 -10.88 2.83 17.20
N TRP A 163 -11.03 3.16 18.46
CA TRP A 163 -11.09 4.55 18.91
C TRP A 163 -9.68 5.15 19.02
N ALA A 164 -9.55 6.45 18.75
CA ALA A 164 -8.25 7.13 18.74
C ALA A 164 -7.57 7.18 20.12
N ASN A 165 -6.36 6.61 20.19
CA ASN A 165 -5.43 6.77 21.29
C ASN A 165 -4.62 8.06 21.10
N LYS A 166 -4.89 9.07 21.95
CA LYS A 166 -4.12 10.33 22.06
C LYS A 166 -4.14 11.22 20.80
N LEU A 167 -4.41 12.52 20.99
CA LEU A 167 -4.20 13.51 19.94
C LEU A 167 -2.69 13.76 19.81
N ASP A 168 -2.09 13.19 18.78
CA ASP A 168 -0.67 13.41 18.52
C ASP A 168 -0.46 14.85 18.04
N PHE A 169 0.38 15.60 18.75
CA PHE A 169 0.56 17.04 18.56
C PHE A 169 1.29 17.41 17.25
N GLY A 170 1.75 16.41 16.49
CA GLY A 170 2.41 16.56 15.18
C GLY A 170 1.58 16.09 13.97
N SER A 171 0.34 15.64 14.16
CA SER A 171 -0.49 15.08 13.08
C SER A 171 -1.00 16.13 12.08
N LYS A 172 -1.11 15.75 10.80
CA LYS A 172 -1.77 16.57 9.75
C LYS A 172 -3.20 16.95 10.21
N SER A 173 -3.69 18.11 9.77
CA SER A 173 -4.97 18.70 10.21
C SER A 173 -6.17 17.73 10.11
N LEU A 174 -6.22 16.90 9.05
CA LEU A 174 -7.29 15.93 8.83
C LEU A 174 -7.27 14.78 9.84
N GLU A 175 -6.10 14.18 10.11
CA GLU A 175 -5.97 13.10 11.10
C GLU A 175 -6.37 13.56 12.50
N LYS A 176 -5.99 14.80 12.86
CA LYS A 176 -6.43 15.43 14.10
C LYS A 176 -7.95 15.57 14.17
N ASN A 177 -8.60 15.90 13.06
CA ASN A 177 -10.05 16.03 12.99
C ASN A 177 -10.75 14.66 13.08
N LYS A 178 -10.23 13.64 12.39
CA LYS A 178 -10.67 12.25 12.51
C LYS A 178 -10.64 11.79 13.97
N ASN A 179 -9.48 11.89 14.62
CA ASN A 179 -9.30 11.43 16.00
C ASN A 179 -10.25 12.15 16.97
N ARG A 180 -10.46 13.46 16.77
CA ARG A 180 -11.44 14.24 17.54
C ARG A 180 -12.85 13.68 17.37
N LEU A 181 -13.27 13.36 16.15
CA LEU A 181 -14.62 12.84 15.86
C LEU A 181 -14.82 11.42 16.37
N GLU A 182 -13.81 10.55 16.30
CA GLU A 182 -13.87 9.21 16.90
C GLU A 182 -14.08 9.28 18.41
N ASN A 183 -13.37 10.18 19.09
CA ASN A 183 -13.55 10.39 20.54
C ASN A 183 -14.92 10.99 20.87
N GLU A 184 -15.41 11.91 20.05
CA GLU A 184 -16.77 12.47 20.20
C GLU A 184 -17.85 11.39 20.05
N LEU A 185 -17.69 10.50 19.07
CA LEU A 185 -18.61 9.37 18.87
C LEU A 185 -18.56 8.37 20.03
N SER A 186 -17.36 8.04 20.52
CA SER A 186 -17.20 7.18 21.71
C SER A 186 -17.92 7.75 22.92
N ASP A 187 -17.81 9.07 23.13
CA ASP A 187 -18.42 9.76 24.25
C ASP A 187 -19.95 9.69 24.21
N ILE A 188 -20.52 9.82 23.02
CA ILE A 188 -21.97 9.69 22.81
C ILE A 188 -22.43 8.28 23.16
N TYR A 189 -21.76 7.24 22.65
CA TYR A 189 -22.16 5.86 22.94
C TYR A 189 -22.00 5.49 24.42
N LEU A 190 -20.96 5.96 25.09
CA LEU A 190 -20.79 5.74 26.54
C LEU A 190 -21.92 6.41 27.33
N MET A 191 -22.27 7.64 26.98
CA MET A 191 -23.39 8.35 27.60
C MET A 191 -24.71 7.60 27.40
N LYS A 192 -24.98 7.15 26.16
CA LYS A 192 -26.20 6.38 25.83
C LYS A 192 -26.25 5.04 26.55
N LEU A 193 -25.12 4.37 26.72
CA LEU A 193 -25.03 3.12 27.49
C LEU A 193 -25.37 3.37 28.96
N ASN A 194 -24.82 4.42 29.57
CA ASN A 194 -25.13 4.78 30.95
C ASN A 194 -26.63 5.09 31.13
N GLU A 195 -27.21 5.92 30.25
CA GLU A 195 -28.66 6.22 30.27
C GLU A 195 -29.51 4.94 30.20
N CYS A 196 -29.19 4.02 29.29
CA CYS A 196 -29.90 2.74 29.17
C CYS A 196 -29.83 1.90 30.45
N LEU A 197 -28.64 1.85 31.07
CA LEU A 197 -28.41 1.06 32.28
C LEU A 197 -29.05 1.68 33.51
N GLU A 198 -29.13 3.00 33.62
CA GLU A 198 -29.84 3.68 34.71
C GLU A 198 -31.33 3.30 34.70
N ILE A 199 -31.97 3.34 33.52
CA ILE A 199 -33.39 3.01 33.36
C ILE A 199 -33.66 1.53 33.60
N LEU A 200 -32.82 0.64 33.07
CA LEU A 200 -32.99 -0.81 33.24
C LEU A 200 -32.55 -1.34 34.60
N SER A 201 -31.86 -0.53 35.42
CA SER A 201 -31.17 -1.03 36.61
C SER A 201 -32.05 -1.76 37.62
N ASP A 202 -33.32 -1.37 37.74
CA ASP A 202 -34.29 -1.96 38.66
C ASP A 202 -34.91 -3.25 38.12
N ASP A 203 -34.91 -3.45 36.80
CA ASP A 203 -35.47 -4.64 36.13
C ASP A 203 -34.42 -5.75 35.90
N LEU A 204 -33.15 -5.48 36.19
CA LEU A 204 -32.04 -6.41 36.01
C LEU A 204 -31.82 -7.27 37.27
N SER A 205 -31.51 -8.55 37.07
CA SER A 205 -31.01 -9.39 38.16
C SER A 205 -29.66 -8.88 38.67
N ASP A 206 -29.36 -9.10 39.96
CA ASP A 206 -28.11 -8.65 40.59
C ASP A 206 -26.85 -9.04 39.80
N ILE A 207 -26.85 -10.24 39.22
CA ILE A 207 -25.75 -10.76 38.40
C ILE A 207 -25.59 -9.96 37.10
N LYS A 208 -26.69 -9.70 36.39
CA LYS A 208 -26.67 -8.94 35.12
C LYS A 208 -26.34 -7.47 35.37
N ARG A 209 -26.94 -6.89 36.41
CA ARG A 209 -26.66 -5.52 36.84
C ARG A 209 -25.16 -5.35 37.10
N LYS A 210 -24.57 -6.24 37.92
CA LYS A 210 -23.13 -6.20 38.20
C LYS A 210 -22.29 -6.28 36.91
N TYR A 211 -22.57 -7.25 36.04
CA TYR A 211 -21.84 -7.41 34.77
C TYR A 211 -21.85 -6.14 33.91
N TYR A 212 -23.03 -5.54 33.70
CA TYR A 212 -23.16 -4.36 32.83
C TYR A 212 -22.52 -3.11 33.43
N PHE A 213 -22.70 -2.86 34.73
CA PHE A 213 -22.07 -1.72 35.39
C PHE A 213 -20.54 -1.87 35.51
N ASP A 214 -20.03 -3.08 35.76
CA ASP A 214 -18.57 -3.35 35.72
C ASP A 214 -18.01 -3.12 34.30
N THR A 215 -18.79 -3.46 33.27
CA THR A 215 -18.43 -3.25 31.86
C THR A 215 -18.41 -1.75 31.50
N LEU A 216 -19.41 -0.98 31.95
CA LEU A 216 -19.43 0.47 31.80
C LEU A 216 -18.20 1.11 32.46
N GLN A 217 -17.91 0.76 33.73
CA GLN A 217 -16.74 1.28 34.46
C GLN A 217 -15.42 0.94 33.75
N LYS A 218 -15.31 -0.24 33.15
CA LYS A 218 -14.15 -0.64 32.35
C LYS A 218 -13.94 0.31 31.17
N PHE A 219 -15.00 0.73 30.47
CA PHE A 219 -14.86 1.68 29.37
C PHE A 219 -14.56 3.11 29.85
N GLU A 220 -15.20 3.57 30.92
CA GLU A 220 -14.90 4.87 31.53
C GLU A 220 -13.44 4.95 32.01
N LYS A 221 -12.93 3.86 32.59
CA LYS A 221 -11.54 3.74 32.99
C LYS A 221 -10.60 3.84 31.79
N ARG A 222 -10.85 3.06 30.72
CA ARG A 222 -10.07 3.14 29.47
C ARG A 222 -10.04 4.56 28.91
N LYS A 223 -11.17 5.27 28.95
CA LYS A 223 -11.25 6.69 28.58
C LYS A 223 -10.35 7.56 29.46
N SER A 224 -10.44 7.42 30.78
CA SER A 224 -9.65 8.21 31.73
C SER A 224 -8.14 7.97 31.63
N GLU A 225 -7.72 6.76 31.25
CA GLU A 225 -6.32 6.37 31.05
C GLU A 225 -5.75 6.83 29.69
N GLY A 226 -6.55 7.53 28.88
CA GLY A 226 -6.12 8.04 27.58
C GLY A 226 -6.11 6.99 26.47
N LEU A 227 -6.68 5.81 26.71
CA LEU A 227 -7.05 4.87 25.63
C LEU A 227 -8.26 5.36 24.82
N TYR A 228 -8.98 6.38 25.30
CA TYR A 228 -9.91 7.20 24.50
C TYR A 228 -9.62 8.67 24.84
N GLY A 229 -8.81 9.35 24.03
CA GLY A 229 -8.20 10.63 24.41
C GLY A 229 -9.15 11.83 24.44
N VAL A 230 -9.40 12.39 25.62
CA VAL A 230 -10.16 13.62 25.92
C VAL A 230 -9.67 14.88 25.16
N ILE A 231 -10.60 15.76 24.72
CA ILE A 231 -10.42 17.22 24.80
C ILE A 231 -11.45 17.80 25.77
N GLY A 232 -10.95 18.44 26.82
CA GLY A 232 -11.74 19.25 27.75
C GLY A 232 -12.26 20.56 27.15
N ALA A 233 -13.25 21.10 27.84
CA ALA A 233 -13.69 22.49 27.91
C ALA A 233 -14.83 23.02 27.00
N ASN A 234 -15.30 22.34 25.94
CA ASN A 234 -16.42 22.88 25.13
C ASN A 234 -17.73 22.06 25.14
N VAL A 235 -17.70 20.78 25.51
CA VAL A 235 -18.93 19.95 25.60
C VAL A 235 -19.79 20.35 26.79
N GLY A 236 -19.19 20.79 27.90
CA GLY A 236 -19.92 21.31 29.05
C GLY A 236 -20.74 22.58 28.75
N LEU A 237 -20.36 23.38 27.75
CA LEU A 237 -21.09 24.59 27.36
C LEU A 237 -22.25 24.28 26.39
N LEU A 238 -22.04 23.30 25.50
CA LEU A 238 -23.05 22.79 24.56
C LEU A 238 -24.11 21.95 25.26
N ALA A 239 -23.71 21.06 26.17
CA ALA A 239 -24.62 20.28 27.01
C ALA A 239 -25.44 21.20 27.93
N LYS A 240 -24.85 22.28 28.49
CA LYS A 240 -25.59 23.25 29.32
C LYS A 240 -26.53 24.14 28.49
N LYS A 241 -26.21 24.43 27.22
CA LYS A 241 -27.12 25.09 26.27
C LYS A 241 -28.26 24.18 25.83
N ALA A 242 -27.99 22.90 25.56
CA ALA A 242 -29.01 21.89 25.24
C ALA A 242 -29.92 21.61 26.45
N PHE A 243 -29.35 21.51 27.65
CA PHE A 243 -30.08 21.32 28.91
C PHE A 243 -31.03 22.48 29.24
N ASN A 244 -30.63 23.72 28.95
CA ASN A 244 -31.48 24.91 29.11
C ASN A 244 -32.56 25.03 28.00
N LEU A 245 -32.32 24.47 26.81
CA LEU A 245 -33.33 24.40 25.73
C LEU A 245 -34.42 23.36 26.02
N ILE A 246 -34.04 22.19 26.53
CA ILE A 246 -34.94 21.05 26.78
C ILE A 246 -35.89 21.33 27.95
N ARG A 247 -35.45 22.10 28.97
CA ARG A 247 -36.30 22.48 30.11
C ARG A 247 -37.38 23.53 29.77
N GLY A 248 -37.24 24.21 28.63
CA GLY A 248 -38.19 25.24 28.17
C GLY A 248 -39.43 24.70 27.44
N ILE A 249 -39.47 23.42 27.06
CA ILE A 249 -40.48 22.89 26.12
C ILE A 249 -41.48 21.89 26.75
N LYS A 250 -41.33 21.50 28.03
CA LYS A 250 -42.36 20.68 28.71
C LYS A 250 -43.52 21.52 29.28
N LYS A 251 -44.41 21.93 28.38
CA LYS A 251 -45.88 21.96 28.53
C LYS A 251 -46.37 21.70 27.10
N THR A 252 -46.96 20.55 26.74
CA THR A 252 -48.34 20.18 27.04
C THR A 252 -48.63 18.78 26.47
N LYS A 253 -49.26 17.91 27.29
CA LYS A 253 -50.25 16.82 27.05
C LYS A 253 -50.09 15.74 25.94
N GLU A 254 -49.93 14.48 26.38
CA GLU A 254 -50.94 13.40 26.53
C GLU A 254 -51.88 12.94 25.39
N ILE A 255 -52.12 11.60 25.38
CA ILE A 255 -53.21 10.73 24.81
C ILE A 255 -52.76 9.83 23.62
N GLU A 256 -52.45 8.52 23.85
CA GLU A 256 -53.26 7.28 23.65
C GLU A 256 -53.49 6.92 22.16
N GLU A 257 -53.49 5.68 21.62
CA GLU A 257 -53.64 4.31 22.12
C GLU A 257 -53.32 3.30 20.97
N ASN A 258 -52.92 2.06 21.33
CA ASN A 258 -53.21 0.74 20.71
C ASN A 258 -52.86 0.36 19.25
N HIS A 259 -52.00 -0.67 19.09
CA HIS A 259 -52.40 -2.00 18.57
C HIS A 259 -51.31 -3.09 18.72
N GLU A 260 -51.68 -4.18 19.43
CA GLU A 260 -51.17 -5.56 19.33
C GLU A 260 -51.41 -6.13 17.90
N THR A 261 -50.78 -7.17 17.33
CA THR A 261 -49.89 -8.26 17.76
C THR A 261 -49.38 -8.99 16.48
N ASN A 262 -48.31 -9.78 16.65
CA ASN A 262 -48.02 -11.11 16.07
C ASN A 262 -46.68 -11.32 15.35
N SER A 263 -45.98 -12.28 15.95
CA SER A 263 -44.81 -13.08 15.56
C SER A 263 -44.86 -13.65 14.16
N GLU A 264 -43.67 -13.87 13.58
CA GLU A 264 -43.20 -15.23 13.28
C GLU A 264 -41.68 -15.27 13.14
N ALA A 265 -41.06 -16.15 13.93
CA ALA A 265 -39.66 -16.47 13.87
C ALA A 265 -39.41 -17.45 12.71
N SER A 266 -38.42 -17.17 11.86
CA SER A 266 -37.82 -18.18 11.00
C SER A 266 -36.40 -18.44 11.49
N ALA A 267 -36.19 -19.65 11.99
CA ALA A 267 -34.88 -20.20 12.28
C ALA A 267 -34.25 -20.64 10.96
N SER A 268 -33.14 -19.99 10.55
CA SER A 268 -32.31 -20.47 9.45
C SER A 268 -31.17 -21.35 9.99
N ILE A 269 -30.97 -22.44 9.27
CA ILE A 269 -29.94 -23.48 9.44
C ILE A 269 -28.55 -22.84 9.29
N PRO A 270 -27.52 -23.23 10.07
CA PRO A 270 -26.20 -22.59 9.99
C PRO A 270 -25.53 -22.94 8.65
N GLU A 271 -25.34 -21.94 7.80
CA GLU A 271 -24.44 -22.03 6.65
C GLU A 271 -23.06 -22.46 7.15
N SER A 272 -22.50 -23.51 6.55
CA SER A 272 -21.14 -23.93 6.84
C SER A 272 -20.19 -22.79 6.53
N SER A 273 -19.48 -22.26 7.53
CA SER A 273 -18.51 -21.19 7.35
C SER A 273 -17.55 -21.51 6.20
N ILE A 274 -17.47 -20.60 5.22
CA ILE A 274 -16.54 -20.65 4.08
C ILE A 274 -15.09 -20.45 4.53
N PHE A 275 -14.88 -19.92 5.74
CA PHE A 275 -13.58 -19.70 6.34
C PHE A 275 -13.11 -20.92 7.15
N PHE A 276 -11.81 -21.09 7.27
CA PHE A 276 -11.18 -22.05 8.19
C PHE A 276 -9.90 -21.48 8.79
N ASP A 277 -9.61 -21.89 10.02
CA ASP A 277 -8.44 -21.43 10.77
C ASP A 277 -7.15 -22.05 10.19
N LEU A 278 -6.28 -21.20 9.64
CA LEU A 278 -4.96 -21.58 9.17
C LEU A 278 -3.98 -21.78 10.32
N ASN A 279 -4.21 -21.18 11.48
CA ASN A 279 -3.39 -21.35 12.68
C ASN A 279 -3.99 -22.35 13.67
N GLU A 280 -4.84 -23.26 13.19
CA GLU A 280 -5.42 -24.33 13.99
C GLU A 280 -4.33 -25.03 14.82
N ASN A 281 -4.58 -25.18 16.13
CA ASN A 281 -3.62 -25.72 17.10
C ASN A 281 -2.28 -24.98 17.15
N ASN A 282 -2.27 -23.66 16.90
CA ASN A 282 -1.09 -22.79 16.88
C ASN A 282 -0.02 -23.22 15.85
N ARG A 283 -0.39 -23.95 14.79
CA ARG A 283 0.61 -24.56 13.88
C ARG A 283 1.55 -23.54 13.22
N ILE A 284 1.07 -22.33 12.88
CA ILE A 284 1.91 -21.31 12.23
C ILE A 284 2.71 -20.60 13.31
N SER A 285 2.05 -20.10 14.36
CA SER A 285 2.70 -19.33 15.42
C SER A 285 3.80 -20.12 16.13
N ASP A 286 3.58 -21.41 16.43
CA ASP A 286 4.58 -22.24 17.11
C ASP A 286 5.78 -22.51 16.21
N ASN A 287 5.57 -22.72 14.91
CA ASN A 287 6.67 -22.92 13.96
C ASN A 287 7.44 -21.62 13.74
N LEU A 288 6.77 -20.48 13.60
CA LEU A 288 7.43 -19.17 13.52
C LEU A 288 8.23 -18.87 14.78
N ALA A 289 7.70 -19.15 15.98
CA ALA A 289 8.42 -18.97 17.23
C ALA A 289 9.69 -19.84 17.29
N LYS A 290 9.63 -21.09 16.80
CA LYS A 290 10.79 -21.99 16.69
C LYS A 290 11.82 -21.43 15.70
N ILE A 291 11.39 -21.03 14.51
CA ILE A 291 12.27 -20.46 13.47
C ILE A 291 12.95 -19.20 14.01
N TRP A 292 12.20 -18.24 14.54
CA TRP A 292 12.75 -16.99 15.09
C TRP A 292 13.74 -17.24 16.22
N SER A 293 13.41 -18.14 17.15
CA SER A 293 14.29 -18.48 18.26
C SER A 293 15.57 -19.21 17.80
N LYS A 294 15.48 -20.05 16.77
CA LYS A 294 16.62 -20.80 16.24
C LYS A 294 17.64 -19.88 15.57
N TYR A 295 17.16 -18.87 14.85
CA TYR A 295 18.01 -17.99 14.05
C TYR A 295 18.32 -16.63 14.71
N SER A 296 17.88 -16.39 15.94
CA SER A 296 18.02 -15.10 16.65
C SER A 296 19.45 -14.57 16.78
N ASN A 297 20.46 -15.45 16.70
CA ASN A 297 21.88 -15.09 16.79
C ASN A 297 22.56 -14.97 15.42
N SER A 298 21.87 -15.35 14.33
CA SER A 298 22.42 -15.44 12.97
C SER A 298 21.71 -14.56 11.95
N VAL A 299 20.57 -13.98 12.33
CA VAL A 299 19.81 -13.01 11.56
C VAL A 299 19.89 -11.68 12.31
N ASP A 300 19.86 -10.58 11.57
CA ASP A 300 19.93 -9.25 12.17
C ASP A 300 18.82 -9.05 13.22
N LYS A 301 19.19 -8.44 14.35
CA LYS A 301 18.26 -8.17 15.45
C LYS A 301 17.12 -7.28 15.02
N GLU A 302 17.31 -6.42 14.02
CA GLU A 302 16.25 -5.61 13.46
C GLU A 302 15.13 -6.49 12.89
N ILE A 303 15.45 -7.48 12.05
CA ILE A 303 14.46 -8.42 11.49
C ILE A 303 13.84 -9.28 12.59
N ILE A 304 14.66 -9.77 13.54
CA ILE A 304 14.17 -10.63 14.64
C ILE A 304 13.18 -9.89 15.55
N ASN A 305 13.44 -8.62 15.86
CA ASN A 305 12.59 -7.82 16.74
C ASN A 305 11.26 -7.42 16.10
N ARG A 306 11.19 -7.39 14.77
CA ARG A 306 10.02 -6.99 14.00
C ARG A 306 8.95 -8.06 13.88
N LYS A 307 8.88 -9.09 14.74
CA LYS A 307 7.84 -10.15 14.84
C LYS A 307 7.16 -10.58 13.52
N PRO A 308 7.20 -11.87 13.12
CA PRO A 308 6.55 -12.28 11.88
C PRO A 308 5.04 -12.03 11.89
N ILE A 309 4.47 -11.82 10.70
CA ILE A 309 3.01 -11.66 10.51
C ILE A 309 2.48 -12.67 9.50
N PHE A 310 1.30 -13.24 9.77
CA PHE A 310 0.65 -14.22 8.89
C PHE A 310 -0.88 -14.07 8.87
N SER A 311 -1.51 -14.66 7.86
CA SER A 311 -2.99 -14.74 7.79
C SER A 311 -3.51 -15.88 8.66
N ALA A 312 -4.45 -15.57 9.55
CA ALA A 312 -5.07 -16.52 10.46
C ALA A 312 -6.14 -17.38 9.79
N ASP A 313 -6.76 -16.90 8.71
CA ASP A 313 -7.91 -17.55 8.08
C ASP A 313 -7.66 -17.82 6.61
N GLY A 314 -8.10 -19.00 6.15
CA GLY A 314 -8.18 -19.36 4.74
C GLY A 314 -9.62 -19.38 4.27
N VAL A 315 -9.82 -19.20 2.96
CA VAL A 315 -11.12 -19.31 2.30
C VAL A 315 -11.17 -20.63 1.54
N LYS A 316 -12.23 -21.41 1.72
CA LYS A 316 -12.42 -22.67 0.96
C LYS A 316 -12.65 -22.35 -0.51
N ASP A 317 -12.17 -23.25 -1.38
CA ASP A 317 -12.39 -23.14 -2.84
C ASP A 317 -11.95 -21.77 -3.39
N SER A 318 -10.77 -21.32 -2.96
CA SER A 318 -10.28 -19.97 -3.24
C SER A 318 -9.08 -19.96 -4.19
N LEU A 319 -8.89 -18.85 -4.89
CA LEU A 319 -7.58 -18.47 -5.42
C LEU A 319 -6.64 -18.15 -4.25
N LEU A 320 -5.34 -18.36 -4.43
CA LEU A 320 -4.32 -17.93 -3.47
C LEU A 320 -3.42 -16.86 -4.10
N PHE A 321 -3.40 -15.69 -3.48
CA PHE A 321 -2.48 -14.61 -3.82
C PHE A 321 -1.29 -14.59 -2.85
N VAL A 322 -0.08 -14.62 -3.39
CA VAL A 322 1.16 -14.72 -2.61
C VAL A 322 2.11 -13.57 -2.94
N GLY A 323 2.21 -12.62 -2.00
CA GLY A 323 3.26 -11.60 -1.99
C GLY A 323 4.61 -12.15 -1.52
N ILE A 324 5.68 -11.36 -1.59
CA ILE A 324 7.01 -11.81 -1.11
C ILE A 324 7.05 -11.80 0.42
N ASN A 325 6.87 -10.61 0.99
CA ASN A 325 6.95 -10.39 2.42
C ASN A 325 6.13 -9.13 2.77
N PRO A 326 5.58 -9.07 3.98
CA PRO A 326 4.90 -7.88 4.46
C PRO A 326 5.90 -6.75 4.73
N SER A 327 5.46 -5.51 4.48
CA SER A 327 6.17 -4.31 4.90
C SER A 327 6.25 -4.22 6.42
N TYR A 328 7.25 -3.52 6.94
CA TYR A 328 7.35 -3.22 8.36
C TYR A 328 6.82 -1.83 8.66
N GLU A 329 5.78 -1.78 9.49
CA GLU A 329 5.25 -0.57 10.10
C GLU A 329 5.18 -0.78 11.63
N PRO A 330 5.89 0.01 12.46
CA PRO A 330 5.89 -0.19 13.91
C PRO A 330 4.50 -0.22 14.56
N SER A 331 3.54 0.53 14.02
CA SER A 331 2.17 0.58 14.56
C SER A 331 1.38 -0.73 14.40
N ASP A 332 1.82 -1.62 13.51
CA ASP A 332 1.22 -2.94 13.31
C ASP A 332 1.18 -3.80 14.59
N ASP A 333 2.17 -3.64 15.48
CA ASP A 333 2.26 -4.40 16.75
C ASP A 333 1.10 -4.10 17.72
N GLU A 334 0.44 -2.96 17.54
CA GLU A 334 -0.74 -2.54 18.29
C GLU A 334 -2.04 -2.85 17.54
N ILE A 335 -1.99 -2.95 16.21
CA ILE A 335 -3.15 -3.09 15.32
C ILE A 335 -3.53 -4.54 15.11
N PHE A 336 -2.56 -5.42 14.91
CA PHE A 336 -2.79 -6.82 14.59
C PHE A 336 -3.02 -7.67 15.83
N LEU A 337 -3.74 -8.78 15.64
CA LEU A 337 -3.91 -9.77 16.68
C LEU A 337 -2.55 -10.39 16.99
N LYS A 338 -2.35 -10.80 18.25
CA LYS A 338 -1.09 -11.41 18.70
C LYS A 338 -1.30 -12.91 18.89
N SER A 339 -0.27 -13.69 18.60
CA SER A 339 -0.23 -15.10 18.99
C SER A 339 -0.29 -15.23 20.52
N ASN A 340 -0.61 -16.42 21.02
CA ASN A 340 -0.70 -16.70 22.46
C ASN A 340 0.60 -16.38 23.23
N ASP A 341 1.76 -16.51 22.56
CA ASP A 341 3.07 -16.18 23.12
C ASP A 341 3.54 -14.75 22.80
N GLU A 342 2.68 -13.96 22.13
CA GLU A 342 2.91 -12.60 21.64
C GLU A 342 4.13 -12.41 20.72
N LYS A 343 4.71 -13.50 20.20
CA LYS A 343 5.89 -13.46 19.33
C LYS A 343 5.56 -13.26 17.86
N SER A 344 4.31 -13.52 17.46
CA SER A 344 3.85 -13.34 16.09
C SER A 344 2.61 -12.44 16.06
N LEU A 345 2.41 -11.79 14.92
CA LEU A 345 1.20 -11.03 14.61
C LEU A 345 0.35 -11.82 13.62
N LEU A 346 -0.97 -11.62 13.66
CA LEU A 346 -1.91 -12.26 12.77
C LEU A 346 -3.05 -11.34 12.36
N TYR A 347 -3.54 -11.55 11.14
CA TYR A 347 -4.72 -10.87 10.59
C TYR A 347 -5.71 -11.89 10.07
N GLY A 348 -7.00 -11.65 10.31
CA GLY A 348 -8.07 -12.48 9.75
C GLY A 348 -8.27 -12.23 8.26
N SER A 349 -9.12 -13.03 7.63
CA SER A 349 -9.44 -12.83 6.21
C SER A 349 -10.06 -11.44 5.96
N LEU A 350 -9.66 -10.82 4.85
CA LEU A 350 -10.21 -9.56 4.35
C LEU A 350 -11.25 -9.76 3.23
N TYR A 351 -11.50 -11.00 2.84
CA TYR A 351 -12.51 -11.35 1.84
C TYR A 351 -13.92 -11.02 2.36
N GLN A 352 -14.75 -10.43 1.50
CA GLN A 352 -16.14 -10.00 1.77
C GLN A 352 -16.31 -8.99 2.90
N ARG A 353 -15.24 -8.30 3.28
CA ARG A 353 -15.29 -7.25 4.30
C ARG A 353 -15.48 -5.88 3.68
N ASP A 354 -16.51 -5.15 4.09
CA ASP A 354 -16.76 -3.79 3.59
C ASP A 354 -15.64 -2.80 3.97
N ASP A 355 -14.93 -3.07 5.07
CA ASP A 355 -13.82 -2.27 5.58
C ASP A 355 -12.44 -2.71 5.04
N ALA A 356 -12.39 -3.63 4.08
CA ALA A 356 -11.12 -4.06 3.50
C ALA A 356 -10.47 -2.94 2.67
N PRO A 357 -9.14 -2.73 2.78
CA PRO A 357 -8.42 -1.76 1.94
C PRO A 357 -8.58 -2.05 0.44
N ASP A 358 -8.48 -1.00 -0.39
CA ASP A 358 -8.66 -1.08 -1.86
C ASP A 358 -7.78 -2.14 -2.53
N TYR A 359 -6.57 -2.35 -2.00
CA TYR A 359 -5.68 -3.44 -2.41
C TYR A 359 -6.40 -4.80 -2.37
N PHE A 360 -7.00 -5.14 -1.23
CA PHE A 360 -7.69 -6.41 -1.02
C PHE A 360 -9.02 -6.47 -1.79
N LYS A 361 -9.70 -5.33 -1.97
CA LYS A 361 -10.87 -5.23 -2.85
C LYS A 361 -10.54 -5.50 -4.31
N SER A 362 -9.36 -5.11 -4.77
CA SER A 362 -8.90 -5.44 -6.12
C SER A 362 -8.65 -6.94 -6.30
N LEU A 363 -8.10 -7.60 -5.29
CA LEU A 363 -7.95 -9.06 -5.27
C LEU A 363 -9.32 -9.77 -5.27
N GLU A 364 -10.26 -9.29 -4.47
CA GLU A 364 -11.64 -9.75 -4.42
C GLU A 364 -12.31 -9.66 -5.80
N ALA A 365 -12.30 -8.46 -6.39
CA ALA A 365 -12.90 -8.20 -7.70
C ALA A 365 -12.28 -9.09 -8.80
N PHE A 366 -10.98 -9.39 -8.74
CA PHE A 366 -10.37 -10.33 -9.68
C PHE A 366 -10.87 -11.76 -9.47
N SER A 367 -10.93 -12.22 -8.21
CA SER A 367 -11.39 -13.58 -7.87
C SER A 367 -12.86 -13.82 -8.23
N GLU A 368 -13.72 -12.81 -8.07
CA GLU A 368 -15.13 -12.88 -8.45
C GLU A 368 -15.32 -13.12 -9.95
N ARG A 369 -14.41 -12.64 -10.80
CA ARG A 369 -14.48 -12.86 -12.26
C ARG A 369 -14.24 -14.31 -12.68
N VAL A 370 -13.81 -15.17 -11.77
CA VAL A 370 -13.75 -16.63 -11.95
C VAL A 370 -14.66 -17.37 -10.96
N GLU A 371 -15.58 -16.67 -10.29
CA GLU A 371 -16.56 -17.24 -9.36
C GLU A 371 -15.90 -18.00 -8.19
N ARG A 372 -14.77 -17.50 -7.69
CA ARG A 372 -14.05 -18.06 -6.54
C ARG A 372 -13.79 -16.99 -5.49
N GLY A 373 -13.66 -17.42 -4.23
CA GLY A 373 -13.12 -16.55 -3.20
C GLY A 373 -11.61 -16.37 -3.34
N TYR A 374 -11.00 -15.60 -2.44
CA TYR A 374 -9.54 -15.52 -2.36
C TYR A 374 -9.00 -15.71 -0.95
N THR A 375 -7.79 -16.26 -0.89
CA THR A 375 -6.92 -16.25 0.29
C THR A 375 -5.68 -15.44 -0.06
N HIS A 376 -5.15 -14.68 0.90
CA HIS A 376 -3.91 -13.91 0.73
C HIS A 376 -2.89 -14.34 1.77
N THR A 377 -1.63 -14.51 1.35
CA THR A 377 -0.50 -14.74 2.26
C THR A 377 0.76 -14.11 1.69
N ASN A 378 1.84 -14.15 2.46
CA ASN A 378 3.18 -13.82 1.98
C ASN A 378 4.04 -15.08 1.92
N LEU A 379 5.00 -15.07 0.99
CA LEU A 379 5.95 -16.16 0.80
C LEU A 379 6.88 -16.29 2.02
N LEU A 380 7.28 -15.15 2.58
CA LEU A 380 8.05 -14.99 3.80
C LEU A 380 7.22 -14.23 4.83
N TYR A 381 7.35 -14.61 6.09
CA TYR A 381 6.58 -14.04 7.19
C TYR A 381 7.27 -12.82 7.84
N ALA A 382 8.55 -12.61 7.53
CA ALA A 382 9.36 -11.52 8.06
C ALA A 382 8.89 -10.14 7.53
N ARG A 383 8.67 -9.20 8.45
CA ARG A 383 8.32 -7.81 8.11
C ARG A 383 9.57 -7.00 7.79
N GLU A 384 9.70 -6.55 6.54
CA GLU A 384 10.86 -5.78 6.08
C GLU A 384 10.54 -4.92 4.85
N ASN A 385 11.02 -3.67 4.87
CA ASN A 385 10.89 -2.73 3.75
C ASN A 385 12.09 -2.82 2.79
N ASP A 386 13.29 -3.14 3.29
CA ASP A 386 14.46 -3.44 2.46
C ASP A 386 14.54 -4.94 2.13
N ARG A 387 13.97 -5.32 0.98
CA ARG A 387 13.92 -6.71 0.52
C ARG A 387 15.30 -7.32 0.33
N ASP A 388 16.26 -6.55 -0.19
CA ASP A 388 17.62 -7.07 -0.41
C ASP A 388 18.32 -7.33 0.91
N PHE A 389 18.06 -6.52 1.93
CA PHE A 389 18.53 -6.77 3.29
C PHE A 389 17.96 -8.09 3.84
N LEU A 390 16.64 -8.33 3.73
CA LEU A 390 16.02 -9.60 4.15
C LEU A 390 16.63 -10.81 3.43
N LEU A 391 16.78 -10.73 2.10
CA LEU A 391 17.24 -11.87 1.29
C LEU A 391 18.73 -12.18 1.45
N ARG A 392 19.53 -11.23 1.94
CA ARG A 392 20.95 -11.44 2.27
C ARG A 392 21.19 -12.00 3.68
N THR A 393 20.13 -12.24 4.45
CA THR A 393 20.24 -12.88 5.76
C THR A 393 20.59 -14.36 5.65
N ASN A 394 20.46 -15.09 6.76
CA ASN A 394 20.69 -16.52 6.80
C ASN A 394 19.76 -17.26 5.81
N SER A 395 20.33 -18.03 4.87
CA SER A 395 19.57 -18.75 3.86
C SER A 395 18.66 -19.85 4.45
N ASP A 396 19.04 -20.46 5.56
CA ASP A 396 18.20 -21.47 6.23
C ASP A 396 17.01 -20.83 6.96
N PHE A 397 17.14 -19.60 7.43
CA PHE A 397 16.02 -18.81 7.95
C PHE A 397 14.99 -18.50 6.86
N ILE A 398 15.44 -18.19 5.64
CA ILE A 398 14.55 -18.02 4.48
C ILE A 398 13.93 -19.36 4.08
N ARG A 399 14.72 -20.44 4.00
CA ARG A 399 14.26 -21.78 3.63
C ARG A 399 13.15 -22.30 4.56
N GLU A 400 13.30 -22.19 5.88
CA GLU A 400 12.29 -22.70 6.82
C GLU A 400 10.98 -21.88 6.80
N GLN A 401 11.05 -20.58 6.49
CA GLN A 401 9.85 -19.78 6.23
C GLN A 401 9.13 -20.24 4.96
N LEU A 402 9.89 -20.50 3.89
CA LEU A 402 9.34 -21.07 2.66
C LEU A 402 8.64 -22.39 2.98
N GLU A 403 9.31 -23.33 3.65
CA GLU A 403 8.72 -24.63 4.00
C GLU A 403 7.40 -24.48 4.76
N LEU A 404 7.32 -23.58 5.74
CA LEU A 404 6.07 -23.29 6.44
C LEU A 404 4.97 -22.70 5.52
N THR A 405 5.36 -21.89 4.54
CA THR A 405 4.42 -21.38 3.53
C THR A 405 3.92 -22.51 2.62
N TYR A 406 4.79 -23.44 2.21
CA TYR A 406 4.38 -24.61 1.42
C TYR A 406 3.37 -25.48 2.19
N ASP A 407 3.66 -25.80 3.45
CA ASP A 407 2.73 -26.53 4.34
C ASP A 407 1.39 -25.79 4.49
N THR A 408 1.44 -24.44 4.52
CA THR A 408 0.25 -23.61 4.57
C THR A 408 -0.56 -23.69 3.27
N ILE A 409 0.09 -23.73 2.11
CA ILE A 409 -0.56 -23.95 0.81
C ILE A 409 -1.25 -25.33 0.77
N GLU A 410 -0.61 -26.38 1.29
CA GLU A 410 -1.20 -27.73 1.36
C GLU A 410 -2.44 -27.79 2.27
N LYS A 411 -2.48 -26.97 3.33
CA LYS A 411 -3.67 -26.81 4.17
C LYS A 411 -4.76 -26.03 3.45
N ILE A 412 -4.40 -24.99 2.67
CA ILE A 412 -5.37 -24.16 1.93
C ILE A 412 -6.01 -24.94 0.79
N LYS A 413 -5.22 -25.73 0.05
CA LYS A 413 -5.64 -26.41 -1.19
C LYS A 413 -6.35 -25.45 -2.16
N PRO A 414 -5.69 -24.35 -2.55
CA PRO A 414 -6.30 -23.37 -3.43
C PRO A 414 -6.53 -23.97 -4.83
N VAL A 415 -7.52 -23.43 -5.54
CA VAL A 415 -7.82 -23.87 -6.92
C VAL A 415 -6.76 -23.38 -7.91
N ALA A 416 -6.07 -22.27 -7.59
CA ALA A 416 -4.91 -21.76 -8.32
C ALA A 416 -4.09 -20.84 -7.42
N ILE A 417 -2.79 -20.70 -7.71
CA ILE A 417 -1.86 -19.85 -6.97
C ILE A 417 -1.26 -18.78 -7.89
N PHE A 418 -1.20 -17.56 -7.40
CA PHE A 418 -0.52 -16.44 -8.06
C PHE A 418 0.62 -15.96 -7.17
N PHE A 419 1.85 -16.10 -7.65
CA PHE A 419 3.03 -15.54 -7.00
C PHE A 419 3.36 -14.19 -7.64
N PHE A 420 3.42 -13.15 -6.80
CA PHE A 420 3.63 -11.79 -7.25
C PHE A 420 5.12 -11.42 -7.33
N GLY A 421 5.51 -10.91 -8.49
CA GLY A 421 6.83 -10.35 -8.74
C GLY A 421 7.95 -11.38 -8.99
N ALA A 422 9.02 -10.90 -9.62
CA ALA A 422 10.15 -11.75 -10.03
C ALA A 422 10.91 -12.37 -8.84
N ILE A 423 10.89 -11.73 -7.67
CA ILE A 423 11.60 -12.24 -6.48
C ILE A 423 10.95 -13.51 -5.95
N CYS A 424 9.61 -13.57 -5.85
CA CYS A 424 8.91 -14.81 -5.50
C CYS A 424 9.32 -15.95 -6.43
N ARG A 425 9.32 -15.68 -7.75
CA ARG A 425 9.78 -16.63 -8.75
C ARG A 425 11.21 -17.09 -8.47
N ASN A 426 12.15 -16.19 -8.27
CA ASN A 426 13.56 -16.55 -8.05
C ASN A 426 13.78 -17.43 -6.80
N LEU A 427 12.93 -17.30 -5.77
CA LEU A 427 13.02 -18.13 -4.56
C LEU A 427 12.50 -19.55 -4.76
N ILE A 428 11.46 -19.75 -5.58
CA ILE A 428 10.75 -21.04 -5.64
C ILE A 428 10.85 -21.76 -6.99
N PHE A 429 11.43 -21.12 -8.01
CA PHE A 429 11.52 -21.63 -9.37
C PHE A 429 12.83 -22.38 -9.59
N GLY A 430 12.76 -23.63 -10.04
CA GLY A 430 13.92 -24.49 -10.29
C GLY A 430 13.54 -25.96 -10.39
N ALA A 431 14.38 -26.77 -11.03
CA ALA A 431 14.09 -28.19 -11.27
C ALA A 431 13.74 -28.97 -9.98
N ASP A 432 14.45 -28.65 -8.90
CA ASP A 432 14.30 -29.27 -7.58
C ASP A 432 13.65 -28.33 -6.55
N ARG A 433 12.90 -27.31 -7.00
CA ARG A 433 12.19 -26.36 -6.12
C ARG A 433 10.69 -26.58 -6.18
N TRP A 434 9.87 -25.61 -5.77
CA TRP A 434 8.41 -25.76 -5.75
C TRP A 434 7.81 -25.76 -7.15
N VAL A 435 8.41 -25.00 -8.07
CA VAL A 435 7.91 -24.88 -9.43
C VAL A 435 9.01 -25.26 -10.39
N ASN A 436 8.83 -26.39 -11.07
CA ASN A 436 9.78 -26.87 -12.07
C ASN A 436 9.54 -26.18 -13.43
N PRO A 437 10.56 -25.55 -14.03
CA PRO A 437 10.43 -24.88 -15.32
C PRO A 437 9.89 -25.77 -16.45
N LYS A 438 10.10 -27.09 -16.35
CA LYS A 438 9.64 -28.06 -17.37
C LYS A 438 8.14 -28.36 -17.31
N THR A 439 7.43 -27.85 -16.30
CA THR A 439 5.98 -28.05 -16.13
C THR A 439 5.16 -26.94 -16.81
N GLU A 440 5.79 -26.04 -17.56
CA GLU A 440 5.07 -24.95 -18.24
C GLU A 440 4.12 -25.49 -19.30
N ILE A 441 2.84 -25.14 -19.18
CA ILE A 441 1.80 -25.42 -20.16
C ILE A 441 0.96 -24.16 -20.29
N ASP A 442 0.87 -23.57 -21.48
CA ASP A 442 0.05 -22.38 -21.78
C ASP A 442 0.27 -21.18 -20.83
N GLY A 443 1.49 -21.03 -20.33
CA GLY A 443 1.87 -19.93 -19.43
C GLY A 443 1.46 -20.13 -17.96
N ARG A 444 1.08 -21.35 -17.57
CA ARG A 444 0.98 -21.79 -16.17
C ARG A 444 1.99 -22.88 -15.87
N PHE A 445 2.25 -23.11 -14.59
CA PHE A 445 3.04 -24.22 -14.08
C PHE A 445 2.20 -25.05 -13.10
N ILE A 446 2.77 -26.14 -12.60
CA ILE A 446 2.16 -26.93 -11.51
C ILE A 446 3.05 -26.81 -10.27
N LEU A 447 2.43 -26.63 -9.11
CA LEU A 447 3.13 -26.71 -7.83
C LEU A 447 3.55 -28.17 -7.60
N ASN A 448 4.86 -28.42 -7.57
CA ASN A 448 5.44 -29.76 -7.39
C ASN A 448 4.81 -30.45 -6.18
N GLY A 449 4.46 -31.73 -6.32
CA GLY A 449 3.79 -32.51 -5.26
C GLY A 449 2.27 -32.38 -5.25
N THR A 450 1.70 -31.52 -6.10
CA THR A 450 0.26 -31.26 -6.19
C THR A 450 -0.21 -31.17 -7.64
N GLU A 451 -1.51 -30.97 -7.85
CA GLU A 451 -2.11 -30.65 -9.16
C GLU A 451 -2.48 -29.16 -9.28
N ILE A 452 -2.02 -28.32 -8.34
CA ILE A 452 -2.46 -26.93 -8.24
C ILE A 452 -1.77 -26.09 -9.33
N PRO A 453 -2.52 -25.38 -10.19
CA PRO A 453 -1.94 -24.51 -11.19
C PRO A 453 -1.33 -23.25 -10.55
N VAL A 454 -0.16 -22.87 -11.06
CA VAL A 454 0.65 -21.74 -10.58
C VAL A 454 0.87 -20.73 -11.69
N PHE A 455 0.65 -19.45 -11.37
CA PHE A 455 0.88 -18.30 -12.23
C PHE A 455 1.92 -17.37 -11.60
N PHE A 456 2.89 -16.93 -12.40
CA PHE A 456 3.76 -15.82 -12.03
C PHE A 456 3.27 -14.57 -12.74
N THR A 457 3.03 -13.51 -11.98
CA THR A 457 2.49 -12.24 -12.50
C THR A 457 3.01 -11.07 -11.68
N GLU A 458 2.93 -9.86 -12.23
CA GLU A 458 2.91 -8.67 -11.38
C GLU A 458 1.67 -8.70 -10.48
N ASP A 459 1.72 -7.99 -9.35
CA ASP A 459 0.61 -7.94 -8.42
C ASP A 459 -0.67 -7.47 -9.14
N ILE A 460 -1.72 -8.26 -9.01
CA ILE A 460 -2.99 -8.09 -9.72
C ILE A 460 -3.61 -6.74 -9.40
N ALA A 461 -3.38 -6.21 -8.20
CA ALA A 461 -3.87 -4.89 -7.83
C ALA A 461 -3.31 -3.77 -8.72
N PHE A 462 -2.14 -3.97 -9.34
CA PHE A 462 -1.46 -2.97 -10.20
C PHE A 462 -1.53 -3.30 -11.69
N LEU A 463 -2.14 -4.42 -12.08
CA LEU A 463 -2.35 -4.74 -13.49
C LEU A 463 -3.40 -3.82 -14.11
N ASN A 464 -3.18 -3.43 -15.36
CA ASN A 464 -4.24 -2.82 -16.17
C ASN A 464 -5.31 -3.87 -16.54
N GLU A 465 -6.52 -3.42 -16.89
CA GLU A 465 -7.63 -4.32 -17.19
C GLU A 465 -7.37 -5.26 -18.36
N SER A 466 -6.66 -4.82 -19.41
CA SER A 466 -6.30 -5.68 -20.54
C SER A 466 -5.43 -6.87 -20.11
N ASP A 467 -4.48 -6.64 -19.20
CA ASP A 467 -3.59 -7.70 -18.73
C ASP A 467 -4.27 -8.60 -17.70
N LYS A 468 -5.19 -8.06 -16.89
CA LYS A 468 -6.11 -8.88 -16.07
C LYS A 468 -6.96 -9.80 -16.92
N ASP A 469 -7.53 -9.31 -18.03
CA ASP A 469 -8.36 -10.09 -18.94
C ASP A 469 -7.58 -11.27 -19.55
N LYS A 470 -6.36 -11.00 -20.05
CA LYS A 470 -5.48 -12.06 -20.58
C LYS A 470 -5.12 -13.10 -19.52
N LEU A 471 -4.89 -12.66 -18.28
CA LEU A 471 -4.59 -13.57 -17.18
C LEU A 471 -5.80 -14.43 -16.83
N LEU A 472 -7.00 -13.84 -16.77
CA LEU A 472 -8.25 -14.54 -16.50
C LEU A 472 -8.56 -15.63 -17.53
N ASP A 473 -8.30 -15.37 -18.81
CA ASP A 473 -8.50 -16.38 -19.85
C ASP A 473 -7.62 -17.61 -19.60
N LYS A 474 -6.36 -17.42 -19.19
CA LYS A 474 -5.46 -18.52 -18.82
C LYS A 474 -5.92 -19.25 -17.57
N VAL A 475 -6.44 -18.52 -16.58
CA VAL A 475 -6.95 -19.11 -15.33
C VAL A 475 -8.19 -19.95 -15.61
N ARG A 476 -9.13 -19.47 -16.44
CA ARG A 476 -10.33 -20.22 -16.81
C ARG A 476 -10.05 -21.48 -17.63
N LEU A 477 -8.97 -21.50 -18.41
CA LEU A 477 -8.52 -22.71 -19.09
C LEU A 477 -7.85 -23.70 -18.13
N ALA A 478 -7.40 -23.21 -16.97
CA ALA A 478 -6.64 -23.99 -16.01
C ALA A 478 -7.50 -24.66 -14.94
N LEU A 479 -8.61 -24.01 -14.57
CA LEU A 479 -9.67 -24.49 -13.68
C LEU A 479 -10.66 -25.36 -14.46
#